data_AF-A0ABC9YPJ9-F1
#
_entry.id   AF-A0ABC9YPJ9-F1
#
_cell.length_a   1.000
_cell.length_b   1.000
_cell.length_c   1.000
_cell.angle_alpha   90.00
_cell.angle_beta   90.00
_cell.angle_gamma   90.00
#
_symmetry.space_group_name_H-M   'P 1'
#
loop_
_entity.id
_entity.type
_entity.pdbx_description
1 polymer ?
#
loop_
_entity_poly.entity_id
_entity_poly.type
_entity_poly.pdbx_seq_one_letter_code
_entity_poly.pdbx_strand_id
1 'polypeptide(L)'
;MLALLDCVLGGMAPAHPTRTYRYVEDRRPGESLASMDNGAGDEYSIVFSSAGTYVRGFDHYSELNTYGQSDTGELWPGLTDGLPAPFHTYVTDAAFRFDEEPTMTVCLWRLSTDSGWQTGQTVQLDEEDLNGDGSDWLFDQLIDWSAEPKADHYRRYFDLPADPDHAALHAIMEGAPITADLVHRLNPHIDLAIVTEEAAISGIPVSF
;
A
#
# COMPACT_ATOMS: atom_id res chain seq x y z
N MET A 1 3.68 9.61 -1.15
CA MET A 1 4.87 9.54 -2.03
C MET A 1 4.83 8.36 -2.99
N LEU A 2 4.64 7.11 -2.53
CA LEU A 2 4.56 5.94 -3.42
C LEU A 2 3.52 6.10 -4.55
N ALA A 3 2.32 6.61 -4.26
CA ALA A 3 1.31 6.89 -5.28
C ALA A 3 1.79 7.90 -6.35
N LEU A 4 2.54 8.93 -5.96
CA LEU A 4 3.14 9.88 -6.90
C LEU A 4 4.22 9.23 -7.78
N LEU A 5 5.10 8.41 -7.19
CA LEU A 5 6.15 7.70 -7.93
C LEU A 5 5.55 6.68 -8.91
N ASP A 6 4.54 5.93 -8.48
CA ASP A 6 3.74 5.01 -9.30
C ASP A 6 3.09 5.72 -10.49
N CYS A 7 2.50 6.90 -10.25
CA CYS A 7 1.94 7.77 -11.28
C CYS A 7 2.99 8.18 -12.32
N VAL A 8 4.14 8.69 -11.85
CA VAL A 8 5.19 9.20 -12.73
C VAL A 8 5.84 8.08 -13.54
N LEU A 9 6.25 7.00 -12.89
CA LEU A 9 6.98 5.91 -13.55
C LEU A 9 6.07 5.03 -14.41
N GLY A 10 4.83 4.79 -13.96
CA GLY A 10 3.83 4.06 -14.74
C GLY A 10 3.21 4.89 -15.87
N GLY A 11 3.29 6.23 -15.81
CA GLY A 11 2.68 7.12 -16.81
C GLY A 11 1.16 7.05 -16.82
N MET A 12 0.55 6.73 -15.67
CA MET A 12 -0.88 6.41 -15.56
C MET A 12 -1.61 7.43 -14.69
N ALA A 13 -2.75 7.90 -15.19
CA ALA A 13 -3.64 8.79 -14.44
C ALA A 13 -4.09 8.17 -13.11
N PRO A 14 -4.41 8.98 -12.07
CA PRO A 14 -4.83 8.48 -10.77
C PRO A 14 -5.98 7.48 -10.83
N ALA A 15 -6.97 7.72 -11.71
CA ALA A 15 -8.13 6.83 -11.87
C ALA A 15 -7.86 5.58 -12.73
N HIS A 16 -6.65 5.38 -13.26
CA HIS A 16 -6.37 4.24 -14.13
C HIS A 16 -6.50 2.91 -13.34
N PRO A 17 -7.17 1.88 -13.89
CA PRO A 17 -7.52 0.68 -13.13
C PRO A 17 -6.31 -0.12 -12.66
N THR A 18 -5.19 -0.06 -13.39
CA THR A 18 -3.96 -0.81 -13.07
C THR A 18 -2.94 0.01 -12.25
N ARG A 19 -3.35 1.12 -11.63
CA ARG A 19 -2.48 1.84 -10.67
C ARG A 19 -2.31 0.97 -9.43
N THR A 20 -1.05 0.81 -9.02
CA THR A 20 -0.69 -0.06 -7.92
C THR A 20 -0.82 0.66 -6.61
N TYR A 21 -0.24 1.85 -6.49
CA TYR A 21 -0.26 2.63 -5.25
C TYR A 21 -1.25 3.78 -5.35
N ARG A 22 -2.06 3.94 -4.30
CA ARG A 22 -3.07 5.00 -4.20
C ARG A 22 -3.04 5.66 -2.83
N TYR A 23 -3.46 6.91 -2.78
CA TYR A 23 -3.69 7.65 -1.53
C TYR A 23 -4.99 8.43 -1.61
N VAL A 24 -5.74 8.50 -0.52
CA VAL A 24 -7.00 9.23 -0.40
C VAL A 24 -7.06 9.89 0.98
N GLU A 25 -6.96 11.23 1.05
CA GLU A 25 -6.95 11.99 2.33
C GLU A 25 -8.29 11.92 3.08
N ASP A 26 -9.41 11.93 2.35
CA ASP A 26 -10.77 12.02 2.91
C ASP A 26 -11.61 10.79 2.51
N ARG A 27 -11.09 9.58 2.73
CA ARG A 27 -11.84 8.35 2.47
C ARG A 27 -13.13 8.32 3.30
N ARG A 28 -13.01 8.74 4.56
CA ARG A 28 -14.11 9.01 5.49
C ARG A 28 -13.77 10.28 6.27
N PRO A 29 -14.75 10.94 6.94
CA PRO A 29 -14.47 12.12 7.74
C PRO A 29 -13.35 11.87 8.78
N GLY A 30 -12.20 12.51 8.58
CA GLY A 30 -11.03 12.38 9.45
C GLY A 30 -10.22 11.09 9.29
N GLU A 31 -10.40 10.38 8.16
CA GLU A 31 -9.62 9.20 7.80
C GLU A 31 -9.00 9.32 6.42
N SER A 32 -7.69 9.09 6.35
CA SER A 32 -6.98 8.87 5.09
C SER A 32 -6.63 7.40 4.89
N LEU A 33 -6.48 7.01 3.62
CA LEU A 33 -6.15 5.65 3.19
C LEU A 33 -4.98 5.68 2.22
N ALA A 34 -3.94 4.93 2.54
CA ALA A 34 -2.95 4.49 1.54
C ALA A 34 -3.25 3.03 1.19
N SER A 35 -3.15 2.68 -0.09
CA SER A 35 -3.36 1.30 -0.53
C SER A 35 -2.38 0.88 -1.62
N MET A 36 -2.18 -0.43 -1.71
CA MET A 36 -1.48 -1.11 -2.79
C MET A 36 -2.34 -2.27 -3.28
N ASP A 37 -2.47 -2.41 -4.59
CA ASP A 37 -3.07 -3.56 -5.26
C ASP A 37 -2.23 -3.87 -6.51
N ASN A 38 -1.60 -5.05 -6.55
CA ASN A 38 -0.74 -5.43 -7.67
C ASN A 38 -1.53 -6.00 -8.88
N GLY A 39 -2.85 -6.10 -8.78
CA GLY A 39 -3.73 -6.67 -9.80
C GLY A 39 -3.55 -8.19 -10.00
N ALA A 40 -2.79 -8.85 -9.13
CA ALA A 40 -2.43 -10.26 -9.21
C ALA A 40 -2.79 -11.05 -7.95
N GLY A 41 -3.60 -10.45 -7.05
CA GLY A 41 -4.11 -11.12 -5.85
C GLY A 41 -3.50 -10.62 -4.54
N ASP A 42 -2.54 -9.69 -4.59
CA ASP A 42 -1.91 -9.15 -3.39
C ASP A 42 -2.23 -7.69 -3.19
N GLU A 43 -2.63 -7.35 -1.97
CA GLU A 43 -3.09 -6.01 -1.64
C GLU A 43 -2.88 -5.66 -0.18
N TYR A 44 -2.61 -4.39 0.09
CA TYR A 44 -2.66 -3.83 1.43
C TYR A 44 -3.44 -2.52 1.49
N SER A 45 -3.94 -2.22 2.68
CA SER A 45 -4.59 -0.95 3.01
C SER A 45 -4.14 -0.46 4.39
N ILE A 46 -3.77 0.82 4.46
CA ILE A 46 -3.32 1.51 5.67
C ILE A 46 -4.27 2.67 5.91
N VAL A 47 -5.07 2.56 6.98
CA VAL A 47 -6.00 3.61 7.40
C VAL A 47 -5.36 4.43 8.51
N PHE A 48 -5.28 5.74 8.29
CA PHE A 48 -4.85 6.71 9.28
C PHE A 48 -6.07 7.44 9.83
N SER A 49 -6.21 7.47 11.15
CA SER A 49 -7.29 8.21 11.83
C SER A 49 -6.81 8.83 13.13
N SER A 50 -7.67 9.65 13.76
CA SER A 50 -7.40 10.18 15.10
C SER A 50 -7.26 9.11 16.20
N ALA A 51 -7.86 7.93 16.00
CA ALA A 51 -7.74 6.81 16.94
C ALA A 51 -6.37 6.11 16.84
N GLY A 52 -5.69 6.22 15.68
CA GLY A 52 -4.42 5.57 15.40
C GLY A 52 -4.34 5.07 13.96
N THR A 53 -3.51 4.06 13.73
CA THR A 53 -3.29 3.47 12.41
C THR A 53 -3.70 2.01 12.41
N TYR A 54 -4.45 1.63 11.38
CA TYR A 54 -4.83 0.25 11.08
C TYR A 54 -4.20 -0.17 9.76
N VAL A 55 -3.62 -1.37 9.71
CA VAL A 55 -3.01 -1.96 8.53
C VAL A 55 -3.65 -3.31 8.30
N ARG A 56 -4.10 -3.55 7.07
CA ARG A 56 -4.41 -4.89 6.59
C ARG A 56 -3.56 -5.22 5.37
N GLY A 57 -3.14 -6.48 5.27
CA GLY A 57 -2.47 -7.04 4.11
C GLY A 57 -3.13 -8.35 3.70
N PHE A 58 -3.03 -8.69 2.43
CA PHE A 58 -3.46 -9.96 1.88
C PHE A 58 -2.43 -10.41 0.85
N ASP A 59 -1.83 -11.56 1.11
CA ASP A 59 -0.99 -12.30 0.18
C ASP A 59 -1.75 -13.56 -0.21
N HIS A 60 -2.07 -13.71 -1.50
CA HIS A 60 -2.88 -14.85 -1.94
C HIS A 60 -2.13 -16.20 -1.87
N TYR A 61 -0.80 -16.18 -1.73
CA TYR A 61 0.04 -17.36 -1.49
C TYR A 61 0.32 -17.62 -0.01
N SER A 62 -0.16 -16.75 0.89
CA SER A 62 -0.03 -16.97 2.33
C SER A 62 -0.82 -18.20 2.78
N GLU A 63 -0.28 -18.92 3.76
CA GLU A 63 -0.98 -20.05 4.36
C GLU A 63 -2.17 -19.62 5.22
N LEU A 64 -2.19 -18.35 5.65
CA LEU A 64 -3.32 -17.74 6.34
C LEU A 64 -4.47 -17.35 5.41
N ASN A 65 -4.31 -17.55 4.10
CA ASN A 65 -5.33 -17.22 3.12
C ASN A 65 -6.56 -18.14 3.27
N THR A 66 -7.68 -17.60 3.74
CA THR A 66 -8.96 -18.31 3.83
C THR A 66 -9.90 -18.08 2.64
N TYR A 67 -9.58 -17.12 1.77
CA TYR A 67 -10.39 -16.76 0.60
C TYR A 67 -10.52 -17.94 -0.36
N GLY A 68 -11.76 -18.30 -0.71
CA GLY A 68 -12.06 -19.45 -1.58
C GLY A 68 -11.69 -20.82 -0.99
N GLN A 69 -11.23 -20.88 0.26
CA GLN A 69 -10.89 -22.12 0.97
C GLN A 69 -11.87 -22.43 2.11
N SER A 70 -12.49 -21.41 2.71
CA SER A 70 -13.44 -21.56 3.81
C SER A 70 -14.89 -21.46 3.34
N ASP A 71 -15.71 -22.45 3.69
CA ASP A 71 -17.17 -22.41 3.48
C ASP A 71 -17.86 -21.32 4.32
N THR A 72 -17.18 -20.78 5.36
CA THR A 72 -17.76 -19.79 6.27
C THR A 72 -17.45 -18.34 5.86
N GLY A 73 -16.48 -18.12 4.97
CA GLY A 73 -15.99 -16.77 4.65
C GLY A 73 -15.36 -16.05 5.85
N GLU A 74 -14.89 -16.80 6.85
CA GLU A 74 -14.22 -16.26 8.03
C GLU A 74 -12.71 -16.07 7.79
N LEU A 75 -12.15 -15.10 8.50
CA LEU A 75 -10.71 -14.87 8.56
C LEU A 75 -10.00 -16.01 9.31
N TRP A 76 -8.69 -16.13 9.10
CA TRP A 76 -7.87 -17.04 9.89
C TRP A 76 -8.06 -16.80 11.40
N PRO A 77 -8.27 -17.86 12.21
CA PRO A 77 -8.46 -17.72 13.64
C PRO A 77 -7.32 -16.93 14.30
N GLY A 78 -7.67 -15.93 15.10
CA GLY A 78 -6.70 -15.14 15.84
C GLY A 78 -6.17 -13.90 15.15
N LEU A 79 -6.40 -13.75 13.84
CA LEU A 79 -5.85 -12.63 13.05
C LEU A 79 -6.28 -11.25 13.56
N THR A 80 -7.47 -11.16 14.17
CA THR A 80 -8.02 -9.91 14.72
C THR A 80 -8.18 -9.95 16.25
N ASP A 81 -7.59 -10.94 16.92
CA ASP A 81 -7.68 -11.07 18.38
C ASP A 81 -7.03 -9.88 19.07
N GLY A 82 -7.80 -9.21 19.94
CA GLY A 82 -7.34 -8.02 20.66
C GLY A 82 -7.47 -6.73 19.86
N LEU A 83 -8.07 -6.75 18.67
CA LEU A 83 -8.30 -5.54 17.87
C LEU A 83 -9.13 -4.51 18.67
N PRO A 84 -8.67 -3.27 18.83
CA PRO A 84 -9.42 -2.22 19.53
C PRO A 84 -10.73 -1.87 18.83
N ALA A 85 -11.75 -1.53 19.63
CA ALA A 85 -13.08 -1.18 19.15
C ALA A 85 -13.12 -0.12 18.03
N PRO A 86 -12.27 0.94 18.02
CA PRO A 86 -12.24 1.90 16.92
C PRO A 86 -11.95 1.29 15.54
N PHE A 87 -11.26 0.15 15.48
CA PHE A 87 -10.83 -0.49 14.23
C PHE A 87 -11.74 -1.65 13.79
N HIS A 88 -12.72 -2.06 14.60
CA HIS A 88 -13.63 -3.16 14.27
C HIS A 88 -14.38 -2.94 12.94
N THR A 89 -14.72 -1.69 12.63
CA THR A 89 -15.40 -1.36 11.37
C THR A 89 -14.57 -1.66 10.13
N TYR A 90 -13.25 -1.73 10.23
CA TYR A 90 -12.38 -2.01 9.09
C TYR A 90 -12.35 -3.50 8.74
N VAL A 91 -12.57 -4.38 9.71
CA VAL A 91 -12.65 -5.84 9.47
C VAL A 91 -13.87 -6.21 8.63
N THR A 92 -14.97 -5.48 8.81
CA THR A 92 -16.24 -5.73 8.11
C THR A 92 -16.46 -4.82 6.91
N ASP A 93 -15.47 -4.00 6.56
CA ASP A 93 -15.61 -2.99 5.53
C ASP A 93 -15.74 -3.62 4.13
N ALA A 94 -16.79 -3.26 3.39
CA ALA A 94 -17.00 -3.78 2.04
C ALA A 94 -15.87 -3.36 1.07
N ALA A 95 -15.16 -2.26 1.36
CA ALA A 95 -14.02 -1.83 0.57
C ALA A 95 -12.79 -2.75 0.70
N PHE A 96 -12.77 -3.65 1.67
CA PHE A 96 -11.64 -4.56 1.95
C PHE A 96 -12.03 -6.03 1.75
N ARG A 97 -12.99 -6.27 0.84
CA ARG A 97 -13.51 -7.59 0.48
C ARG A 97 -13.35 -7.81 -1.01
N PHE A 98 -13.14 -9.05 -1.39
CA PHE A 98 -13.22 -9.51 -2.77
C PHE A 98 -14.34 -10.54 -2.88
N ASP A 99 -15.28 -10.33 -3.81
CA ASP A 99 -16.47 -11.18 -3.98
C ASP A 99 -17.25 -11.43 -2.66
N GLU A 100 -17.43 -10.37 -1.86
CA GLU A 100 -18.06 -10.40 -0.51
C GLU A 100 -17.28 -11.17 0.57
N GLU A 101 -16.19 -11.86 0.22
CA GLU A 101 -15.30 -12.55 1.16
C GLU A 101 -14.20 -11.60 1.67
N PRO A 102 -13.79 -11.73 2.96
CA PRO A 102 -12.70 -10.92 3.49
C PRO A 102 -11.35 -11.39 2.94
N THR A 103 -10.55 -10.46 2.42
CA THR A 103 -9.18 -10.70 1.96
C THR A 103 -8.19 -10.13 2.98
N MET A 104 -7.73 -10.95 3.92
CA MET A 104 -6.74 -10.51 4.90
C MET A 104 -5.93 -11.68 5.45
N THR A 105 -4.61 -11.59 5.32
CA THR A 105 -3.62 -12.49 5.93
C THR A 105 -2.79 -11.77 6.99
N VAL A 106 -2.71 -10.43 6.92
CA VAL A 106 -2.01 -9.59 7.88
C VAL A 106 -2.97 -8.56 8.48
N CYS A 107 -2.93 -8.38 9.81
CA CYS A 107 -3.66 -7.34 10.52
C CYS A 107 -2.77 -6.72 11.59
N LEU A 108 -2.39 -5.45 11.43
CA LEU A 108 -1.58 -4.70 12.40
C LEU A 108 -2.33 -3.44 12.82
N TRP A 109 -2.15 -3.03 14.07
CA TRP A 109 -2.70 -1.78 14.54
C TRP A 109 -1.80 -1.09 15.54
N ARG A 110 -1.99 0.22 15.66
CA ARG A 110 -1.35 1.04 16.67
C ARG A 110 -2.30 2.17 17.06
N LEU A 111 -2.80 2.18 18.29
CA LEU A 111 -3.56 3.33 18.78
C LEU A 111 -2.65 4.54 18.91
N SER A 112 -3.23 5.74 18.85
CA SER A 112 -2.49 6.99 19.08
C SER A 112 -1.84 7.06 20.46
N THR A 113 -2.35 6.29 21.42
CA THR A 113 -1.81 6.15 22.78
C THR A 113 -0.75 5.04 22.93
N ASP A 114 -0.58 4.18 21.92
CA ASP A 114 0.29 3.02 22.03
C ASP A 114 1.75 3.36 21.71
N SER A 115 2.66 2.79 22.48
CA SER A 115 4.10 2.94 22.28
C SER A 115 4.65 2.08 21.13
N GLY A 116 3.87 1.16 20.58
CA GLY A 116 4.30 0.26 19.52
C GLY A 116 3.13 -0.37 18.77
N TRP A 117 3.45 -1.07 17.68
CA TRP A 117 2.50 -1.84 16.90
C TRP A 117 2.03 -3.09 17.66
N GLN A 118 0.83 -3.54 17.33
CA GLN A 118 0.18 -4.74 17.84
C GLN A 118 -0.36 -5.55 16.66
N THR A 119 -0.52 -6.85 16.85
CA THR A 119 -1.07 -7.81 15.89
C THR A 119 -1.92 -8.84 16.62
N GLY A 120 -2.67 -9.66 15.88
CA GLY A 120 -3.48 -10.75 16.39
C GLY A 120 -2.69 -11.65 17.35
N GLN A 121 -3.21 -11.87 18.56
CA GLN A 121 -2.43 -12.49 19.65
C GLN A 121 -2.26 -14.00 19.53
N THR A 122 -3.08 -14.67 18.73
CA THR A 122 -3.19 -16.14 18.71
C THR A 122 -2.90 -16.75 17.35
N VAL A 123 -2.45 -15.96 16.37
CA VAL A 123 -2.01 -16.47 15.06
C VAL A 123 -0.90 -17.49 15.29
N GLN A 124 -1.14 -18.73 14.86
CA GLN A 124 -0.14 -19.78 14.83
C GLN A 124 0.37 -19.84 13.39
N LEU A 125 1.65 -19.57 13.20
CA LEU A 125 2.39 -19.87 11.97
C LEU A 125 3.30 -21.04 12.31
N ASP A 126 3.33 -22.07 11.48
CA ASP A 126 4.31 -23.14 11.65
C ASP A 126 5.68 -22.59 11.20
N GLU A 127 6.74 -22.90 11.95
CA GLU A 127 8.10 -22.37 11.65
C GLU A 127 8.66 -22.85 10.29
N GLU A 128 8.02 -23.85 9.68
CA GLU A 128 8.37 -24.40 8.36
C GLU A 128 7.64 -23.69 7.20
N ASP A 129 6.70 -22.78 7.50
CA ASP A 129 5.85 -22.11 6.51
C ASP A 129 6.65 -21.04 5.76
N LEU A 130 7.03 -21.36 4.52
CA LEU A 130 7.92 -20.53 3.71
C LEU A 130 7.33 -19.16 3.36
N ASN A 131 6.00 -19.02 3.36
CA ASN A 131 5.31 -17.79 2.98
C ASN A 131 4.71 -17.03 4.17
N GLY A 132 4.61 -17.65 5.35
CA GLY A 132 4.03 -17.04 6.55
C GLY A 132 2.69 -16.32 6.29
N ASP A 133 2.54 -15.11 6.85
CA ASP A 133 1.40 -14.22 6.62
C ASP A 133 1.55 -13.30 5.38
N GLY A 134 2.72 -13.35 4.72
CA GLY A 134 3.09 -12.51 3.57
C GLY A 134 3.64 -11.12 3.93
N SER A 135 3.68 -10.74 5.21
CA SER A 135 4.04 -9.38 5.63
C SER A 135 5.46 -8.95 5.26
N ASP A 136 6.42 -9.90 5.23
CA ASP A 136 7.83 -9.63 4.93
C ASP A 136 8.03 -8.95 3.59
N TRP A 137 7.27 -9.34 2.56
CA TRP A 137 7.45 -8.81 1.21
C TRP A 137 6.37 -7.79 0.83
N LEU A 138 5.13 -7.95 1.35
CA LEU A 138 4.01 -7.03 1.06
C LEU A 138 4.33 -5.58 1.42
N PHE A 139 5.09 -5.38 2.50
CA PHE A 139 5.41 -4.05 3.02
C PHE A 139 6.83 -3.58 2.68
N ASP A 140 7.59 -4.32 1.85
CA ASP A 140 8.99 -4.01 1.53
C ASP A 140 9.19 -2.59 1.03
N GLN A 141 8.29 -2.10 0.17
CA GLN A 141 8.36 -0.74 -0.39
C GLN A 141 8.05 0.36 0.63
N LEU A 142 7.50 0.00 1.80
CA LEU A 142 7.26 0.92 2.92
C LEU A 142 8.40 0.90 3.94
N ILE A 143 9.03 -0.27 4.14
CA ILE A 143 10.05 -0.48 5.17
C ILE A 143 11.44 -0.10 4.66
N ASP A 144 11.83 -0.61 3.49
CA ASP A 144 13.08 -0.21 2.87
C ASP A 144 12.82 1.02 2.00
N TRP A 145 13.30 2.18 2.44
CA TRP A 145 13.14 3.46 1.72
C TRP A 145 14.40 3.88 0.93
N SER A 146 15.26 2.92 0.56
CA SER A 146 16.47 3.22 -0.24
C SER A 146 16.19 3.34 -1.74
N ALA A 147 16.87 4.26 -2.45
CA ALA A 147 16.54 4.55 -3.84
C ALA A 147 16.80 3.38 -4.81
N GLU A 148 17.84 2.57 -4.58
CA GLU A 148 18.26 1.52 -5.53
C GLU A 148 17.27 0.35 -5.60
N PRO A 149 16.83 -0.29 -4.49
CA PRO A 149 15.80 -1.32 -4.56
C PRO A 149 14.44 -0.79 -5.05
N LYS A 150 14.15 0.50 -4.86
CA LYS A 150 12.94 1.16 -5.38
C LYS A 150 13.03 1.35 -6.89
N ALA A 151 14.17 1.79 -7.41
CA ALA A 151 14.42 1.86 -8.84
C ALA A 151 14.25 0.49 -9.51
N ASP A 152 14.82 -0.55 -8.89
CA ASP A 152 14.75 -1.92 -9.39
C ASP A 152 13.32 -2.49 -9.32
N HIS A 153 12.56 -2.21 -8.25
CA HIS A 153 11.13 -2.53 -8.15
C HIS A 153 10.35 -1.91 -9.31
N TYR A 154 10.43 -0.59 -9.50
CA TYR A 154 9.67 0.09 -10.54
C TYR A 154 10.10 -0.31 -11.95
N ARG A 155 11.40 -0.54 -12.19
CA ARG A 155 11.88 -1.03 -13.48
C ARG A 155 11.26 -2.39 -13.81
N ARG A 156 11.26 -3.33 -12.87
CA ARG A 156 10.67 -4.66 -13.11
C ARG A 156 9.15 -4.60 -13.21
N TYR A 157 8.50 -3.84 -12.32
CA TYR A 157 7.05 -3.80 -12.24
C TYR A 157 6.41 -3.17 -13.49
N PHE A 158 6.99 -2.08 -14.01
CA PHE A 158 6.51 -1.40 -15.21
C PHE A 158 7.21 -1.83 -16.50
N ASP A 159 8.09 -2.84 -16.45
CA ASP A 159 8.92 -3.28 -17.57
C ASP A 159 9.64 -2.10 -18.27
N LEU A 160 10.23 -1.21 -17.46
CA LEU A 160 10.89 -0.02 -17.98
C LEU A 160 12.13 -0.43 -18.82
N PRO A 161 12.39 0.24 -19.95
CA PRO A 161 13.48 -0.14 -20.85
C PRO A 161 14.89 0.09 -20.25
N ALA A 162 14.99 0.88 -19.19
CA ALA A 162 16.21 1.17 -18.44
C ALA A 162 15.86 1.50 -16.99
N ASP A 163 16.87 1.52 -16.11
CA ASP A 163 16.69 2.01 -14.74
C ASP A 163 16.23 3.47 -14.76
N PRO A 164 15.25 3.86 -13.90
CA PRO A 164 14.87 5.25 -13.75
C PRO A 164 16.06 6.07 -13.25
N ASP A 165 16.07 7.37 -13.50
CA ASP A 165 17.13 8.25 -13.00
C ASP A 165 17.18 8.22 -11.45
N HIS A 166 18.17 7.53 -10.89
CA HIS A 166 18.33 7.33 -9.46
C HIS A 166 18.41 8.64 -8.67
N ALA A 167 19.04 9.67 -9.23
CA ALA A 167 19.18 10.95 -8.54
C ALA A 167 17.86 11.73 -8.54
N ALA A 168 17.06 11.64 -9.61
CA ALA A 168 15.71 12.21 -9.61
C ALA A 168 14.79 11.45 -8.64
N LEU A 169 14.83 10.11 -8.66
CA LEU A 169 14.05 9.24 -7.79
C LEU A 169 14.36 9.53 -6.31
N HIS A 170 15.65 9.52 -5.95
CA HIS A 170 16.10 9.83 -4.60
C HIS A 170 15.67 11.23 -4.15
N ALA A 171 15.76 12.24 -5.03
CA ALA A 171 15.32 13.59 -4.68
C ALA A 171 13.81 13.63 -4.33
N ILE A 172 12.96 12.96 -5.10
CA ILE A 172 11.53 12.88 -4.82
C ILE A 172 11.26 12.07 -3.55
N MET A 173 11.95 10.95 -3.34
CA MET A 173 11.82 10.12 -2.13
C MET A 173 12.17 10.87 -0.84
N GLU A 174 13.14 11.79 -0.91
CA GLU A 174 13.55 12.67 0.19
C GLU A 174 12.67 13.92 0.34
N GLY A 175 11.59 14.03 -0.45
CA GLY A 175 10.63 15.13 -0.35
C GLY A 175 11.09 16.44 -0.99
N ALA A 176 11.98 16.40 -1.98
CA ALA A 176 12.30 17.59 -2.77
C ALA A 176 11.02 18.13 -3.47
N PRO A 177 10.93 19.45 -3.71
CA PRO A 177 9.82 20.02 -4.47
C PRO A 177 9.66 19.34 -5.84
N ILE A 178 8.42 19.00 -6.19
CA ILE A 178 8.13 18.30 -7.45
C ILE A 178 8.16 19.30 -8.60
N THR A 179 9.19 19.18 -9.44
CA THR A 179 9.43 20.04 -10.61
C THR A 179 9.29 19.26 -11.91
N ALA A 180 9.02 19.95 -13.02
CA ALA A 180 8.92 19.32 -14.33
C ALA A 180 10.24 18.64 -14.75
N ASP A 181 11.38 19.17 -14.32
CA ASP A 181 12.70 18.56 -14.56
C ASP A 181 12.83 17.19 -13.88
N LEU A 182 12.52 17.10 -12.57
CA LEU A 182 12.56 15.84 -11.84
C LEU A 182 11.60 14.80 -12.42
N VAL A 183 10.39 15.23 -12.78
CA VAL A 183 9.36 14.37 -13.38
C VAL A 183 9.83 13.83 -14.73
N HIS A 184 10.30 14.69 -15.65
CA HIS A 184 10.74 14.25 -16.98
C HIS A 184 12.04 13.44 -16.96
N ARG A 185 12.88 13.57 -15.93
CA ARG A 185 14.03 12.69 -15.74
C ARG A 185 13.62 11.25 -15.39
N LEU A 186 12.48 11.08 -14.71
CA LEU A 186 11.91 9.75 -14.44
C LEU A 186 11.06 9.22 -15.58
N ASN A 187 10.25 10.08 -16.21
CA ASN A 187 9.43 9.73 -17.35
C ASN A 187 9.38 10.89 -18.35
N PRO A 188 10.20 10.86 -19.42
CA PRO A 188 10.31 11.95 -20.39
C PRO A 188 9.03 12.25 -21.19
N HIS A 189 8.04 11.34 -21.15
CA HIS A 189 6.85 11.38 -21.99
C HIS A 189 5.56 11.59 -21.21
N ILE A 190 5.61 11.66 -19.88
CA ILE A 190 4.42 11.85 -19.07
C ILE A 190 3.81 13.24 -19.28
N ASP A 191 2.48 13.29 -19.34
CA ASP A 191 1.75 14.55 -19.27
C ASP A 191 1.80 15.09 -17.84
N LEU A 192 2.35 16.30 -17.66
CA LEU A 192 2.42 16.95 -16.36
C LEU A 192 1.04 17.17 -15.73
N ALA A 193 -0.04 17.23 -16.51
CA ALA A 193 -1.40 17.32 -15.98
C ALA A 193 -1.78 16.10 -15.12
N ILE A 194 -1.32 14.89 -15.52
CA ILE A 194 -1.52 13.66 -14.75
C ILE A 194 -0.81 13.74 -13.40
N VAL A 195 0.40 14.29 -13.39
CA VAL A 195 1.20 14.44 -12.17
C VAL A 195 0.59 15.49 -11.24
N THR A 196 0.10 16.60 -11.80
CA THR A 196 -0.60 17.64 -11.03
C THR A 196 -1.86 17.10 -10.38
N GLU A 197 -2.64 16.26 -11.08
CA GLU A 197 -3.83 15.62 -10.52
C GLU A 197 -3.47 14.69 -9.34
N GLU A 198 -2.49 13.79 -9.52
CA GLU A 198 -2.02 12.90 -8.45
C GLU A 198 -1.48 13.67 -7.25
N ALA A 199 -0.67 14.70 -7.50
CA ALA A 199 -0.08 15.50 -6.45
C ALA A 199 -1.16 16.25 -5.64
N ALA A 200 -2.21 16.75 -6.31
CA ALA A 200 -3.36 17.35 -5.62
C ALA A 200 -4.09 16.35 -4.72
N ILE A 201 -4.32 15.12 -5.19
CA ILE A 201 -4.93 14.03 -4.40
C ILE A 201 -4.07 13.67 -3.19
N SER A 202 -2.75 13.62 -3.38
CA SER A 202 -1.77 13.28 -2.36
C SER A 202 -1.39 14.44 -1.42
N GLY A 203 -1.94 15.65 -1.62
CA GLY A 203 -1.57 16.84 -0.84
C GLY A 203 -0.12 17.30 -1.07
N ILE A 204 0.50 16.95 -2.20
CA ILE A 204 1.88 17.27 -2.54
C ILE A 204 1.91 18.52 -3.44
N PRO A 205 2.65 19.57 -3.10
CA PRO A 205 2.78 20.74 -3.96
C PRO A 205 3.67 20.47 -5.18
N VAL A 206 3.24 20.96 -6.35
CA VAL A 206 4.00 20.93 -7.62
C VAL A 206 4.28 22.34 -8.12
N SER A 207 5.31 22.51 -8.95
CA SER A 207 5.70 23.80 -9.52
C SER A 207 5.84 23.77 -11.04
N PHE A 208 4.74 23.48 -11.75
CA PHE A 208 4.62 23.55 -13.22
C PHE A 208 3.14 23.54 -13.65
#